data_AF-A0A1A7Y7K2-F1
#
_entry.id   AF-A0A1A7Y7K2-F1
#
_cell.length_a   1.000
_cell.length_b   1.000
_cell.length_c   1.000
_cell.angle_alpha   90.00
_cell.angle_beta   90.00
_cell.angle_gamma   90.00
#
_symmetry.space_group_name_H-M   'P 1'
#
loop_
_entity.id
_entity.type
_entity.pdbx_description
1 polymer ?
#
loop_
_entity_poly.entity_id
_entity_poly.type
_entity_poly.pdbx_seq_one_letter_code
_entity_poly.pdbx_strand_id
1 'polypeptide(L)'
;KRCEKLVIEFVKQFEKLYGKENVSFNVHLCLHLPDSVRNWGPLWAHSGYIFESFNGEMLKMFHGTQCVPLQIMKQFTYRQVLPLLK
;
A
#
# COMPACT_ATOMS: atom_id res chain seq x y z
N LYS A 1 7.97 24.07 -2.89
CA LYS A 1 7.03 24.95 -2.19
C LYS A 1 5.63 25.04 -2.81
N ARG A 2 5.42 24.88 -4.14
CA ARG A 2 4.05 24.86 -4.71
C ARG A 2 3.21 23.68 -4.19
N CYS A 3 3.80 22.48 -4.15
CA CYS A 3 3.14 21.27 -3.67
C CYS A 3 2.62 21.44 -2.23
N GLU A 4 3.47 21.95 -1.34
CA GLU A 4 3.17 22.21 0.07
C GLU A 4 1.99 23.18 0.21
N LYS A 5 1.94 24.25 -0.60
CA LYS A 5 0.81 25.18 -0.59
C LYS A 5 -0.50 24.50 -1.01
N LEU A 6 -0.47 23.67 -2.04
CA LEU A 6 -1.67 22.95 -2.52
C LEU A 6 -2.19 21.94 -1.49
N VAL A 7 -1.29 21.23 -0.82
CA VAL A 7 -1.65 20.27 0.21
C VAL A 7 -2.22 20.97 1.45
N ILE A 8 -1.61 22.09 1.88
CA ILE A 8 -2.16 22.91 2.97
C ILE A 8 -3.56 23.40 2.62
N GLU A 9 -3.76 23.87 1.39
CA GLU A 9 -5.07 24.34 0.93
C GLU A 9 -6.10 23.20 0.89
N PHE A 10 -5.71 22.01 0.46
CA PHE A 10 -6.56 20.81 0.53
C PHE A 10 -7.02 20.51 1.96
N VAL A 11 -6.11 20.51 2.94
CA VAL A 11 -6.46 20.22 4.34
C VAL A 11 -7.40 21.29 4.90
N LYS A 12 -7.19 22.57 4.58
CA LYS A 12 -8.09 23.66 4.97
C LYS A 12 -9.48 23.52 4.37
N GLN A 13 -9.55 23.17 3.09
CA GLN A 13 -10.84 22.95 2.41
C GLN A 13 -11.55 21.73 2.96
N PHE A 14 -10.82 20.66 3.26
CA PHE A 14 -11.35 19.47 3.91
C PHE A 14 -11.98 19.81 5.26
N GLU A 15 -11.26 20.55 6.12
CA GLU A 15 -11.79 21.01 7.42
C GLU A 15 -13.06 21.86 7.25
N LYS A 16 -13.08 22.77 6.28
CA LYS A 16 -14.24 23.61 6.01
C LYS A 16 -15.47 22.81 5.56
N LEU A 17 -15.28 21.75 4.78
CA LEU A 17 -16.36 20.94 4.21
C LEU A 17 -16.88 19.88 5.18
N TYR A 18 -15.98 19.25 5.93
CA TYR A 18 -16.28 18.08 6.74
C TYR A 18 -16.21 18.33 8.23
N GLY A 19 -15.77 19.50 8.69
CA GLY A 19 -15.58 19.81 10.10
C GLY A 19 -14.23 19.35 10.64
N LYS A 20 -13.81 19.99 11.73
CA LYS A 20 -12.50 19.78 12.36
C LYS A 20 -12.36 18.39 12.95
N GLU A 21 -13.44 17.83 13.46
CA GLU A 21 -13.54 16.47 14.00
C GLU A 21 -13.22 15.39 12.97
N ASN A 22 -13.40 15.69 11.68
CA ASN A 22 -13.10 14.78 10.58
C ASN A 22 -11.66 14.92 10.06
N VAL A 23 -10.89 15.91 10.54
CA VAL A 23 -9.45 16.05 10.25
C VAL A 23 -8.67 15.01 11.07
N SER A 24 -8.86 13.75 10.68
CA SER A 24 -8.20 12.60 11.29
C SER A 24 -6.71 12.57 10.97
N PHE A 25 -6.00 11.62 11.59
CA PHE A 25 -4.57 11.41 11.39
C PHE A 25 -4.16 11.31 9.91
N ASN A 26 -4.94 10.61 9.08
CA ASN A 26 -4.62 10.43 7.67
C ASN A 26 -4.69 11.75 6.88
N VAL A 27 -5.63 12.64 7.23
CA VAL A 27 -5.73 13.97 6.61
C VAL A 27 -4.55 14.83 7.02
N HIS A 28 -4.13 14.76 8.29
CA HIS A 28 -2.92 15.44 8.76
C HIS A 28 -1.66 14.94 8.04
N LEU A 29 -1.52 13.62 7.83
CA LEU A 29 -0.38 13.04 7.13
C LEU A 29 -0.20 13.58 5.70
N CYS A 30 -1.25 14.06 5.04
CA CYS A 30 -1.13 14.69 3.74
C CYS A 30 -0.09 15.82 3.73
N LEU A 31 -0.01 16.61 4.81
CA LEU A 31 0.92 17.74 4.96
C LEU A 31 2.40 17.32 4.83
N HIS A 32 2.72 16.06 5.15
CA HIS A 32 4.07 15.52 5.13
C HIS A 32 4.43 14.83 3.80
N LEU A 33 3.47 14.61 2.90
CA LEU A 33 3.70 13.97 1.60
C LEU A 33 4.85 14.62 0.78
N PRO A 34 4.98 15.96 0.72
CA PRO A 34 6.08 16.57 -0.03
C PRO A 34 7.47 16.21 0.54
N ASP A 35 7.59 16.08 1.86
CA ASP A 35 8.84 15.70 2.52
C ASP A 35 9.10 14.20 2.39
N SER A 36 8.05 13.37 2.48
CA SER A 36 8.15 11.93 2.17
C SER A 36 8.72 11.73 0.76
N VAL A 37 8.22 12.46 -0.24
CA VAL A 37 8.71 12.32 -1.62
C VAL A 37 10.17 12.74 -1.77
N ARG A 38 10.60 13.82 -1.08
CA ARG A 38 12.00 14.28 -1.13
C ARG A 38 12.96 13.29 -0.48
N ASN A 39 12.54 12.70 0.62
CA ASN A 39 13.40 11.86 1.45
C ASN A 39 13.43 10.40 0.98
N TRP A 40 12.31 9.88 0.45
CA TRP A 40 12.11 8.44 0.16
C TRP A 40 11.80 8.16 -1.31
N GLY A 41 11.68 9.18 -2.15
CA GLY A 41 11.29 9.04 -3.55
C GLY A 41 9.76 8.96 -3.75
N PRO A 42 9.29 8.52 -4.91
CA PRO A 42 7.85 8.50 -5.22
C PRO A 42 7.01 7.72 -4.19
N LEU A 43 5.80 8.19 -3.90
CA LEU A 43 4.93 7.58 -2.86
C LEU A 43 4.68 6.08 -3.05
N TRP A 44 4.63 5.61 -4.30
CA TRP A 44 4.41 4.20 -4.61
C TRP A 44 5.60 3.31 -4.23
N ALA A 45 6.82 3.86 -4.19
CA ALA A 45 8.05 3.12 -3.92
C ALA A 45 8.13 2.63 -2.47
N HIS A 46 7.42 3.30 -1.56
CA HIS A 46 7.37 2.98 -0.14
C HIS A 46 5.92 2.72 0.32
N SER A 47 5.07 2.24 -0.59
CA SER A 47 3.69 1.85 -0.29
C SER A 47 3.61 0.42 0.26
N GLY A 48 2.74 0.19 1.25
CA GLY A 48 2.41 -1.14 1.76
C GLY A 48 1.65 -2.03 0.75
N TYR A 49 1.08 -1.43 -0.30
CA TYR A 49 0.20 -2.11 -1.26
C TYR A 49 0.83 -3.37 -1.88
N ILE A 50 2.11 -3.32 -2.23
CA ILE A 50 2.80 -4.46 -2.85
C ILE A 50 2.80 -5.65 -1.89
N PHE A 51 3.09 -5.42 -0.61
CA PHE A 51 3.10 -6.47 0.41
C PHE A 51 1.70 -7.03 0.66
N GLU A 52 0.68 -6.18 0.77
CA GLU A 52 -0.71 -6.61 0.95
C GLU A 52 -1.22 -7.43 -0.25
N SER A 53 -0.87 -7.02 -1.46
CA SER A 53 -1.19 -7.74 -2.69
C SER A 53 -0.56 -9.13 -2.69
N PHE A 54 0.72 -9.24 -2.35
CA PHE A 54 1.41 -10.52 -2.23
C PHE A 54 0.85 -11.39 -1.10
N ASN A 55 0.44 -10.81 0.03
CA ASN A 55 -0.24 -11.54 1.10
C ASN A 55 -1.55 -12.15 0.58
N GLY A 56 -2.34 -11.38 -0.18
CA GLY A 56 -3.56 -11.86 -0.82
C GLY A 56 -3.32 -13.03 -1.77
N GLU A 57 -2.22 -13.01 -2.54
CA GLU A 57 -1.84 -14.14 -3.40
C GLU A 57 -1.33 -15.34 -2.60
N MET A 58 -0.52 -15.11 -1.57
CA MET A 58 0.05 -16.16 -0.72
C MET A 58 -1.03 -16.94 0.03
N LEU A 59 -2.07 -16.26 0.52
CA LEU A 59 -3.22 -16.90 1.18
C LEU A 59 -3.97 -17.87 0.26
N LYS A 60 -3.89 -17.69 -1.07
CA LYS A 60 -4.50 -18.60 -2.06
C LYS A 60 -3.61 -19.81 -2.38
N MET A 61 -2.41 -19.91 -1.79
CA MET A 61 -1.42 -20.96 -2.10
C MET A 61 -1.43 -22.14 -1.13
N PHE A 62 -2.23 -22.08 -0.06
CA PHE A 62 -2.38 -23.19 0.88
C PHE A 62 -3.84 -23.38 1.28
N HIS A 63 -4.18 -24.55 1.80
CA HIS A 63 -5.46 -24.86 2.43
C HIS A 63 -5.22 -25.67 3.70
N GLY A 64 -6.04 -25.43 4.73
CA GLY A 64 -5.86 -26.01 6.05
C GLY A 64 -4.63 -25.46 6.77
N THR A 65 -4.24 -26.11 7.87
CA THR A 65 -3.23 -25.61 8.81
C THR A 65 -1.94 -26.43 8.83
N GLN A 66 -1.92 -27.57 8.15
CA GLN A 66 -0.80 -28.51 8.20
C GLN A 66 0.19 -28.24 7.08
N CYS A 67 1.48 -28.20 7.42
CA CYS A 67 2.58 -28.06 6.45
C CYS A 67 2.42 -26.85 5.50
N VAL A 68 1.83 -25.75 5.97
CA VAL A 68 1.52 -24.54 5.17
C VAL A 68 2.73 -24.03 4.37
N PRO A 69 3.96 -23.94 4.92
CA PRO A 69 5.11 -23.49 4.14
C PRO A 69 5.40 -24.36 2.91
N LEU A 70 5.29 -25.70 3.05
CA LEU A 70 5.48 -26.64 1.95
C LEU A 70 4.39 -26.50 0.88
N GLN A 71 3.14 -26.28 1.29
CA GLN A 71 2.04 -26.03 0.35
C GLN A 71 2.28 -24.78 -0.48
N ILE A 72 2.68 -23.67 0.17
CA ILE A 72 2.98 -22.41 -0.50
C ILE A 72 4.13 -22.59 -1.49
N MET A 73 5.26 -23.18 -1.07
CA MET A 73 6.41 -23.41 -1.96
C MET A 73 6.03 -24.24 -3.18
N LYS A 74 5.26 -25.33 -2.98
CA LYS A 74 4.80 -26.20 -4.05
C LYS A 74 3.95 -25.41 -5.04
N GLN A 75 2.91 -24.73 -4.57
CA GLN A 75 1.99 -24.00 -5.44
C GLN A 75 2.67 -22.83 -6.17
N PHE A 76 3.58 -22.12 -5.49
CA PHE A 76 4.37 -21.05 -6.10
C PHE A 76 5.21 -21.58 -7.27
N THR A 77 5.93 -22.69 -7.05
CA THR A 77 6.72 -23.36 -8.10
C THR A 77 5.86 -23.79 -9.27
N TYR A 78 4.70 -24.43 -9.01
CA TYR A 78 3.77 -24.80 -10.08
C TYR A 78 3.31 -23.58 -10.89
N ARG A 79 2.95 -22.47 -10.23
CA ARG A 79 2.51 -21.24 -10.92
C ARG A 79 3.60 -20.64 -11.80
N GLN A 80 4.88 -20.76 -11.42
CA GLN A 80 6.00 -20.26 -12.23
C GLN A 80 6.34 -21.16 -13.42
N VAL A 81 6.27 -22.48 -13.24
CA VAL A 81 6.67 -23.44 -14.27
C VAL A 81 5.56 -23.68 -15.30
N LEU A 82 4.29 -23.67 -14.89
CA LEU A 82 3.15 -23.97 -15.76
C LEU A 82 3.09 -23.12 -17.05
N PRO A 83 3.37 -21.80 -17.04
CA PRO A 83 3.41 -20.99 -18.26
C PRO A 83 4.53 -21.37 -19.23
N LEU A 84 5.62 -22.01 -18.74
CA LEU A 84 6.78 -22.41 -19.54
C LEU A 84 6.59 -23.76 -20.24
N LEU A 85 5.52 -24.49 -19.92
CA LEU A 85 5.20 -25.80 -20.50
C LEU A 85 4.28 -25.70 -21.74
N LYS A 86 4.08 -24.50 -22.28
CA LYS A 86 3.39 -24.24 -23.55
C LYS A 86 4.40 -24.14 -24.68
#